data_AF-A0AAV5SWQ9-F1
#
_entry.id   AF-A0AAV5SWQ9-F1
#
_cell.length_a   1.000
_cell.length_b   1.000
_cell.length_c   1.000
_cell.angle_alpha   90.00
_cell.angle_beta   90.00
_cell.angle_gamma   90.00
#
_symmetry.space_group_name_H-M   'P 1'
#
loop_
_entity.id
_entity.type
_entity.pdbx_description
1 polymer ?
#
loop_
_entity_poly.entity_id
_entity_poly.type
_entity_poly.pdbx_seq_one_letter_code
_entity_poly.pdbx_strand_id
1 'polypeptide(L)'
;LTSMQFAASPIITLYCIRPYRLRVLYFLCFLTITVPMHTCIHFPFLDNKSSSEMVLKIIHDLACTSTILTNILLIVIIATKTTGKYRSYSIILLNFAIVEIATSIGMLLLYNRIMDTDEYLISAVEGPCRVTGSPKVCAILISWIVHFQSQYCVLLVFSFCYRFGLFK
;
A
#
# COMPACT_ATOMS: atom_id res chain seq x y z
N LEU A 1 -1.63 3.71 -10.33
CA LEU A 1 -1.27 2.28 -10.51
C LEU A 1 -0.37 1.74 -9.38
N THR A 2 0.47 2.57 -8.77
CA THR A 2 1.44 2.18 -7.74
C THR A 2 0.79 1.71 -6.42
N SER A 3 -0.27 2.37 -5.94
CA SER A 3 -0.91 2.06 -4.66
C SER A 3 -1.49 0.64 -4.55
N MET A 4 -2.03 0.07 -5.64
CA MET A 4 -2.60 -1.29 -5.64
C MET A 4 -1.55 -2.41 -5.66
N GLN A 5 -0.33 -2.13 -6.13
CA GLN A 5 0.73 -3.14 -6.17
C GLN A 5 1.35 -3.40 -4.79
N PHE A 6 1.24 -2.45 -3.85
CA PHE A 6 1.88 -2.57 -2.54
C PHE A 6 1.18 -3.57 -1.61
N ALA A 7 -0.15 -3.57 -1.55
CA ALA A 7 -0.90 -4.48 -0.68
C ALA A 7 -0.72 -5.97 -1.01
N ALA A 8 -0.35 -6.32 -2.26
CA ALA A 8 -0.24 -7.71 -2.68
C ALA A 8 1.04 -8.41 -2.16
N SER A 9 2.15 -7.69 -2.01
CA SER A 9 3.45 -8.32 -1.78
C SER A 9 3.59 -9.02 -0.41
N PRO A 10 3.20 -8.41 0.72
CA PRO A 10 3.27 -9.09 2.02
C PRO A 10 2.31 -10.28 2.08
N ILE A 11 1.14 -10.14 1.45
CA ILE A 11 0.09 -11.16 1.41
C ILE A 11 0.53 -12.38 0.58
N ILE A 12 1.15 -12.17 -0.57
CA ILE A 12 1.76 -13.24 -1.39
C ILE A 12 2.86 -13.95 -0.60
N THR A 13 3.65 -13.20 0.17
CA THR A 13 4.72 -13.77 0.98
C THR A 13 4.18 -14.58 2.15
N LEU A 14 3.10 -14.13 2.80
CA LEU A 14 2.36 -14.88 3.83
C LEU A 14 1.67 -16.14 3.29
N TYR A 15 1.15 -16.10 2.06
CA TYR A 15 0.53 -17.26 1.41
C TYR A 15 1.51 -18.43 1.28
N CYS A 16 2.80 -18.14 1.06
CA CYS A 16 3.84 -19.16 0.94
C CYS A 16 4.20 -19.87 2.27
N ILE A 17 3.72 -19.39 3.43
CA ILE A 17 4.09 -19.93 4.74
C ILE A 17 2.96 -20.79 5.32
N ARG A 18 3.24 -22.09 5.53
CA ARG A 18 2.25 -23.13 5.88
C ARG A 18 1.28 -22.78 7.03
N PRO A 19 1.70 -22.21 8.19
CA PRO A 19 0.77 -21.83 9.26
C PRO A 19 -0.15 -20.65 8.91
N TYR A 20 0.24 -19.77 7.98
CA TYR A 20 -0.53 -18.57 7.63
C TYR A 20 -1.42 -18.75 6.41
N ARG A 21 -1.09 -19.71 5.52
CA ARG A 21 -1.79 -19.97 4.26
C ARG A 21 -3.31 -20.09 4.38
N LEU A 22 -3.82 -20.86 5.34
CA LEU A 22 -5.26 -21.12 5.50
C LEU A 22 -6.05 -19.87 5.96
N ARG A 23 -5.44 -19.04 6.81
CA ARG A 23 -6.06 -17.80 7.29
C ARG A 23 -5.97 -16.68 6.28
N VAL A 24 -4.84 -16.58 5.58
CA VAL A 24 -4.67 -15.65 4.45
C VAL A 24 -5.67 -15.99 3.35
N LEU A 25 -5.92 -17.28 3.07
CA LEU A 25 -6.94 -17.69 2.11
C LEU A 25 -8.35 -17.27 2.56
N TYR A 26 -8.69 -17.47 3.84
CA TYR A 26 -9.98 -17.04 4.39
C TYR A 26 -10.15 -15.52 4.36
N PHE A 27 -9.08 -14.79 4.66
CA PHE A 27 -9.05 -13.33 4.63
C PHE A 27 -9.10 -12.76 3.21
N LEU A 28 -8.32 -13.32 2.27
CA LEU A 28 -8.39 -12.97 0.84
C LEU A 28 -9.78 -13.26 0.30
N CYS A 29 -10.41 -14.37 0.69
CA CYS A 29 -11.78 -14.70 0.30
C CYS A 29 -12.77 -13.64 0.81
N PHE A 30 -12.65 -13.22 2.07
CA PHE A 30 -13.44 -12.12 2.65
C PHE A 30 -13.17 -10.77 1.95
N LEU A 31 -11.91 -10.50 1.60
CA LEU A 31 -11.50 -9.28 0.90
C LEU A 31 -12.02 -9.27 -0.56
N THR A 32 -12.03 -10.42 -1.24
CA THR A 32 -12.62 -10.56 -2.59
C THR A 32 -14.14 -10.47 -2.60
N ILE A 33 -14.80 -10.79 -1.47
CA ILE A 33 -16.25 -10.63 -1.31
C ILE A 33 -16.62 -9.16 -1.05
N THR A 34 -15.73 -8.39 -0.41
CA THR A 34 -15.94 -6.96 -0.10
C THR A 34 -15.40 -6.01 -1.17
N VAL A 35 -14.42 -6.45 -1.96
CA VAL A 35 -13.89 -5.74 -3.12
C VAL A 35 -13.85 -6.74 -4.27
N PRO A 36 -14.76 -6.64 -5.27
CA PRO A 36 -14.72 -7.53 -6.41
C PRO A 36 -13.45 -7.23 -7.23
N MET A 37 -12.36 -7.94 -6.93
CA MET A 37 -11.15 -8.07 -7.73
C MET A 37 -11.42 -8.92 -8.98
N HIS A 38 -12.50 -8.60 -9.70
CA HIS A 38 -12.82 -9.12 -11.02
C HIS A 38 -13.50 -8.06 -11.89
N THR A 39 -12.83 -6.92 -12.02
CA THR A 39 -12.88 -6.09 -13.23
C THR A 39 -11.44 -5.61 -13.40
N CYS A 40 -10.61 -6.21 -14.26
CA CYS A 40 -10.55 -5.77 -15.66
C CYS A 40 -11.26 -4.44 -15.84
N ILE A 41 -10.63 -3.37 -15.35
CA ILE A 41 -11.01 -2.00 -15.68
C ILE A 41 -10.62 -1.78 -17.14
N HIS A 42 -11.46 -2.31 -18.03
CA HIS A 42 -11.76 -1.66 -19.28
C HIS A 42 -12.80 -0.60 -18.89
N PHE A 43 -12.37 0.53 -18.29
CA PHE A 43 -13.28 1.68 -18.08
C PHE A 43 -13.57 2.21 -19.49
N PRO A 44 -14.77 1.99 -20.05
CA PRO A 44 -15.12 2.66 -21.28
C PRO A 44 -15.36 4.12 -20.91
N PHE A 45 -14.42 4.97 -21.32
CA PHE A 45 -14.69 6.31 -21.83
C PHE A 45 -15.82 7.06 -21.10
N LEU A 46 -15.53 7.60 -19.92
CA LEU A 46 -16.31 8.70 -19.35
C LEU A 46 -15.74 10.00 -19.92
N ASP A 47 -16.34 10.45 -21.02
CA ASP A 47 -16.01 11.65 -21.81
C ASP A 47 -16.36 12.97 -21.07
N ASN A 48 -16.28 12.97 -19.75
CA ASN A 48 -16.57 14.12 -18.90
C ASN A 48 -15.43 14.30 -17.89
N LYS A 49 -14.40 15.03 -18.34
CA LYS A 49 -13.11 15.29 -17.66
C LYS A 49 -13.23 15.64 -16.17
N SER A 50 -14.30 16.33 -15.77
CA SER A 50 -14.53 16.73 -14.37
C SER A 50 -15.08 15.60 -13.48
N SER A 51 -15.86 14.65 -14.02
CA SER A 51 -16.47 13.58 -13.22
C SER A 51 -15.48 12.47 -12.88
N SER A 52 -14.54 12.18 -13.79
CA SER A 52 -13.50 11.15 -13.59
C SER A 52 -12.56 11.44 -12.42
N GLU A 53 -12.30 12.72 -12.12
CA GLU A 53 -11.35 13.13 -11.08
C GLU A 53 -11.86 12.82 -9.66
N MET A 54 -13.15 13.06 -9.42
CA MET A 54 -13.78 12.74 -8.13
C MET A 54 -13.82 11.24 -7.89
N VAL A 55 -14.11 10.45 -8.92
CA VAL A 55 -14.12 8.98 -8.84
C VAL A 55 -12.73 8.45 -8.50
N LEU A 56 -11.68 8.95 -9.16
CA LEU A 56 -10.30 8.52 -8.90
C LEU A 56 -9.88 8.82 -7.45
N LYS A 57 -10.26 9.97 -6.91
CA LYS A 57 -10.00 10.35 -5.52
C LYS A 57 -10.70 9.41 -4.53
N ILE A 58 -11.97 9.10 -4.75
CA ILE A 58 -12.72 8.16 -3.90
C ILE A 58 -12.06 6.77 -3.91
N ILE A 59 -11.71 6.27 -5.10
CA ILE A 59 -11.02 4.98 -5.23
C ILE A 59 -9.68 5.00 -4.49
N HIS A 60 -8.92 6.09 -4.63
CA HIS A 60 -7.65 6.27 -3.94
C HIS A 60 -7.80 6.24 -2.42
N ASP A 61 -8.77 6.97 -1.87
CA ASP A 61 -9.01 7.05 -0.42
C ASP A 61 -9.48 5.71 0.15
N LEU A 62 -10.36 5.00 -0.57
CA LEU A 62 -10.78 3.64 -0.21
C LEU A 62 -9.60 2.67 -0.24
N ALA A 63 -8.75 2.74 -1.27
CA ALA A 63 -7.58 1.88 -1.38
C ALA A 63 -6.59 2.12 -0.23
N CYS A 64 -6.29 3.38 0.10
CA CYS A 64 -5.40 3.71 1.22
C CYS A 64 -5.99 3.26 2.56
N THR A 65 -7.28 3.49 2.79
CA THR A 65 -7.97 3.07 4.02
C THR A 65 -7.95 1.55 4.18
N SER A 66 -8.20 0.82 3.09
CA SER A 66 -8.14 -0.65 3.08
C SER A 66 -6.73 -1.18 3.38
N THR A 67 -5.69 -0.50 2.87
CA THR A 67 -4.28 -0.84 3.11
C THR A 67 -3.90 -0.64 4.58
N ILE A 68 -4.37 0.44 5.20
CA ILE A 68 -4.16 0.68 6.64
C ILE A 68 -4.84 -0.41 7.46
N LEU A 69 -6.11 -0.70 7.19
CA LEU A 69 -6.88 -1.70 7.94
C LEU A 69 -6.26 -3.10 7.85
N THR A 70 -5.90 -3.53 6.64
CA THR A 70 -5.29 -4.85 6.39
C THR A 70 -3.92 -4.98 7.08
N ASN A 71 -3.11 -3.93 7.06
CA ASN A 71 -1.81 -3.93 7.74
C ASN A 71 -1.93 -3.87 9.27
N ILE A 72 -2.89 -3.12 9.83
CA ILE A 72 -3.16 -3.16 11.28
C ILE A 72 -3.57 -4.57 11.70
N LEU A 73 -4.45 -5.22 10.94
CA LEU A 73 -4.83 -6.61 11.21
C LEU A 73 -3.63 -7.55 11.13
N LEU A 74 -2.75 -7.37 10.16
CA LEU A 74 -1.52 -8.15 10.04
C LEU A 74 -0.64 -8.00 11.28
N ILE A 75 -0.46 -6.79 11.80
CA ILE A 75 0.29 -6.53 13.04
C ILE A 75 -0.35 -7.28 14.22
N VAL A 76 -1.67 -7.27 14.35
CA VAL A 76 -2.39 -8.00 15.40
C VAL A 76 -2.18 -9.52 15.27
N ILE A 77 -2.23 -10.07 14.05
CA ILE A 77 -1.96 -11.50 13.80
C ILE A 77 -0.53 -11.86 14.18
N ILE A 78 0.43 -11.03 13.79
CA ILE A 78 1.85 -11.19 14.11
C ILE A 78 2.04 -11.18 15.63
N ALA A 79 1.49 -10.19 16.34
CA ALA A 79 1.63 -10.05 17.78
C ALA A 79 1.00 -11.22 18.56
N THR A 80 -0.16 -11.73 18.11
CA THR A 80 -0.90 -12.77 18.84
C THR A 80 -0.49 -14.20 18.53
N LYS A 81 0.14 -14.46 17.36
CA LYS A 81 0.39 -15.83 16.87
C LYS A 81 1.84 -16.15 16.51
N THR A 82 2.78 -15.22 16.68
CA THR A 82 4.20 -15.51 16.40
C THR A 82 4.73 -16.55 17.39
N THR A 83 5.08 -17.73 16.87
CA THR A 83 5.81 -18.76 17.63
C THR A 83 7.31 -18.53 17.51
N GLY A 84 8.08 -18.88 18.54
CA GLY A 84 9.51 -18.54 18.66
C GLY A 84 10.40 -18.96 17.47
N LYS A 85 10.01 -20.01 16.73
CA LYS A 85 10.75 -20.51 15.55
C LYS A 85 10.75 -19.55 14.36
N TYR A 86 9.83 -18.59 14.30
CA TYR A 86 9.70 -17.63 13.19
C TYR A 86 9.95 -16.18 13.63
N ARG A 87 10.65 -15.97 14.74
CA ARG A 87 10.82 -14.64 15.35
C ARG A 87 11.52 -13.64 14.41
N SER A 88 12.61 -14.03 13.76
CA SER A 88 13.34 -13.14 12.85
C SER A 88 12.51 -12.73 11.63
N TYR A 89 11.79 -13.68 11.05
CA TYR A 89 10.92 -13.42 9.91
C TYR A 89 9.71 -12.54 10.26
N SER A 90 9.14 -12.74 11.47
CA SER A 90 8.05 -11.94 12.02
C SER A 90 8.43 -10.46 12.16
N ILE A 91 9.69 -10.15 12.53
CA ILE A 91 10.20 -8.78 12.59
C ILE A 91 10.25 -8.13 11.20
N ILE A 92 10.65 -8.88 10.17
CA ILE A 92 10.68 -8.36 8.79
C ILE A 92 9.25 -8.01 8.34
N LEU A 93 8.28 -8.92 8.55
CA LEU A 93 6.88 -8.66 8.24
C LEU A 93 6.28 -7.49 9.03
N LEU A 94 6.68 -7.32 10.30
CA LEU A 94 6.24 -6.20 11.10
C LEU A 94 6.74 -4.86 10.52
N ASN A 95 8.02 -4.82 10.10
CA ASN A 95 8.58 -3.64 9.43
C ASN A 95 7.84 -3.34 8.12
N PHE A 96 7.51 -4.35 7.33
CA PHE A 96 6.67 -4.18 6.14
C PHE A 96 5.34 -3.50 6.46
N ALA A 97 4.61 -4.03 7.45
CA ALA A 97 3.32 -3.49 7.81
C ALA A 97 3.40 -2.03 8.28
N ILE A 98 4.43 -1.68 9.06
CA ILE A 98 4.66 -0.32 9.52
C ILE A 98 4.95 0.62 8.35
N VAL A 99 5.84 0.21 7.42
CA VAL A 99 6.20 0.99 6.24
C VAL A 99 4.98 1.20 5.33
N GLU A 100 4.15 0.18 5.11
CA GLU A 100 2.93 0.30 4.31
C GLU A 100 1.87 1.20 4.97
N ILE A 101 1.70 1.13 6.29
CA ILE A 101 0.82 2.05 7.03
C ILE A 101 1.33 3.49 6.91
N ALA A 102 2.63 3.71 7.16
CA ALA A 102 3.23 5.04 7.08
C ALA A 102 3.12 5.66 5.68
N THR A 103 3.30 4.84 4.64
CA THR A 103 3.14 5.25 3.24
C THR A 103 1.68 5.57 2.92
N SER A 104 0.74 4.72 3.36
CA SER A 104 -0.70 4.91 3.12
C SER A 104 -1.24 6.16 3.83
N ILE A 105 -0.78 6.45 5.04
CA ILE A 105 -1.09 7.69 5.75
C ILE A 105 -0.56 8.90 4.97
N GLY A 106 0.69 8.83 4.48
CA GLY A 106 1.27 9.86 3.63
C GLY A 106 0.41 10.14 2.39
N MET A 107 -0.03 9.08 1.70
CA MET A 107 -0.89 9.17 0.53
C MET A 107 -2.31 9.71 0.86
N LEU A 108 -2.89 9.41 2.04
CA LEU A 108 -4.15 10.04 2.46
C LEU A 108 -4.02 11.55 2.69
N LEU A 109 -2.86 11.98 3.21
CA LEU A 109 -2.58 13.39 3.44
C LEU A 109 -2.16 14.14 2.18
N LEU A 110 -1.75 13.40 1.14
CA LEU A 110 -1.21 13.91 -0.10
C LEU A 110 -1.73 13.13 -1.30
N TYR A 111 -2.63 13.76 -2.05
CA TYR A 111 -3.12 13.25 -3.31
C TYR A 111 -2.35 13.90 -4.46
N ASN A 112 -1.40 13.17 -5.05
CA ASN A 112 -0.66 13.67 -6.20
C ASN A 112 -1.40 13.35 -7.49
N ARG A 113 -1.79 14.41 -8.21
CA ARG A 113 -2.47 14.33 -9.48
C ARG A 113 -1.50 14.66 -10.60
N ILE A 114 -1.28 13.71 -11.50
CA ILE A 114 -0.51 13.93 -12.71
C ILE A 114 -1.48 14.28 -13.84
N MET A 115 -1.31 15.47 -14.41
CA MET A 115 -2.03 15.90 -15.61
C MET A 115 -1.06 15.83 -16.79
N ASP A 116 -1.40 14.99 -17.76
CA ASP A 116 -0.65 14.88 -19.00
C ASP A 116 -1.28 15.82 -20.04
N THR A 117 -0.44 16.63 -20.68
CA THR A 117 -0.78 17.52 -21.79
C THR A 117 0.20 17.21 -22.91
N ASP A 118 -0.17 17.41 -24.18
CA ASP A 118 0.63 17.01 -25.35
C ASP A 118 2.09 17.53 -25.33
N GLU A 119 2.37 18.60 -24.58
CA GLU A 119 3.70 19.23 -24.50
C GLU A 119 4.40 19.06 -23.15
N TYR A 120 3.68 18.80 -22.06
CA TYR A 120 4.26 18.77 -20.72
C TYR A 120 3.41 17.98 -19.71
N LEU A 121 4.06 17.55 -18.63
CA LEU A 121 3.44 16.82 -17.53
C LEU A 121 3.42 17.71 -16.27
N ILE A 122 2.22 18.07 -15.79
CA ILE A 122 2.05 18.84 -14.56
C ILE A 122 1.68 17.89 -13.42
N SER A 123 2.46 17.94 -12.34
CA SER A 123 2.12 17.28 -11.08
C SER A 123 1.45 18.29 -10.14
N ALA A 124 0.14 18.18 -9.96
CA ALA A 124 -0.62 18.98 -9.01
C ALA A 124 -0.78 18.21 -7.70
N VAL A 125 -0.29 18.79 -6.60
CA VAL A 125 -0.45 18.20 -5.26
C VAL A 125 -1.71 18.75 -4.62
N GLU A 126 -2.63 17.86 -4.30
CA GLU A 126 -3.88 18.15 -3.61
C GLU A 126 -3.93 17.40 -2.26
N GLY A 127 -4.84 17.79 -1.38
CA GLY A 127 -5.11 17.10 -0.12
C GLY A 127 -4.95 17.94 1.14
N PRO A 128 -5.12 17.33 2.32
CA PRO A 128 -5.05 18.00 3.62
C PRO A 128 -3.76 18.79 3.85
N CYS A 129 -2.64 18.40 3.23
CA CYS A 129 -1.39 19.15 3.35
C CYS A 129 -1.52 20.60 2.90
N ARG A 130 -2.37 20.90 1.90
CA ARG A 130 -2.60 22.25 1.38
C ARG A 130 -3.41 23.13 2.34
N VAL A 131 -4.24 22.52 3.19
CA VAL A 131 -5.03 23.25 4.21
C VAL A 131 -4.12 23.96 5.21
N THR A 132 -2.91 23.44 5.44
CA THR A 132 -1.91 24.09 6.30
C THR A 132 -1.35 25.39 5.73
N GLY A 133 -1.55 25.67 4.44
CA GLY A 133 -1.04 26.86 3.75
C GLY A 133 0.48 26.89 3.56
N SER A 134 1.22 25.92 4.08
CA SER A 134 2.68 25.88 4.04
C SER A 134 3.20 24.87 3.00
N PRO A 135 3.95 25.32 1.97
CA PRO A 135 4.51 24.42 0.96
C PRO A 135 5.53 23.45 1.54
N LYS A 136 6.15 23.80 2.69
CA LYS A 136 7.13 22.94 3.38
C LYS A 136 6.49 21.64 3.87
N VAL A 137 5.24 21.69 4.35
CA VAL A 137 4.55 20.51 4.89
C VAL A 137 4.31 19.49 3.79
N CYS A 138 3.81 19.93 2.62
CA CYS A 138 3.62 19.04 1.48
C CYS A 138 4.96 18.47 0.99
N ALA A 139 6.04 19.28 0.92
CA ALA A 139 7.37 18.78 0.53
C ALA A 139 7.93 17.72 1.50
N ILE A 140 7.71 17.89 2.81
CA ILE A 140 8.09 16.90 3.82
C ILE A 140 7.30 15.60 3.63
N LEU A 141 5.99 15.69 3.36
CA LEU A 141 5.15 14.52 3.11
C LEU A 141 5.57 13.76 1.84
N ILE A 142 5.92 14.46 0.76
CA ILE A 142 6.46 13.81 -0.45
C ILE A 142 7.76 13.08 -0.11
N SER A 143 8.68 13.75 0.58
CA SER A 143 9.95 13.15 0.99
C SER A 143 9.75 11.92 1.87
N TRP A 144 8.79 11.99 2.79
CA TRP A 144 8.36 10.88 3.65
C TRP A 144 7.91 9.69 2.79
N ILE A 145 6.95 9.89 1.89
CA ILE A 145 6.42 8.82 1.02
C ILE A 145 7.54 8.16 0.21
N VAL A 146 8.41 8.96 -0.42
CA VAL A 146 9.54 8.43 -1.22
C VAL A 146 10.53 7.66 -0.35
N HIS A 147 10.79 8.12 0.87
CA HIS A 147 11.68 7.44 1.80
C HIS A 147 11.13 6.05 2.19
N PHE A 148 9.87 5.97 2.60
CA PHE A 148 9.24 4.69 2.94
C PHE A 148 9.10 3.76 1.73
N GLN A 149 8.86 4.32 0.54
CA GLN A 149 8.87 3.57 -0.71
C GLN A 149 10.23 2.92 -0.99
N SER A 150 11.32 3.65 -0.75
CA SER A 150 12.67 3.09 -0.88
C SER A 150 12.93 2.00 0.17
N GLN A 151 12.52 2.23 1.42
CA GLN A 151 12.66 1.24 2.49
C GLN A 151 11.89 -0.05 2.17
N TYR A 152 10.70 0.07 1.59
CA TYR A 152 9.90 -1.07 1.15
C TYR A 152 10.65 -1.95 0.14
N CYS A 153 11.27 -1.36 -0.88
CA CYS A 153 12.07 -2.11 -1.86
C CYS A 153 13.25 -2.85 -1.21
N VAL A 154 13.93 -2.21 -0.25
CA VAL A 154 15.04 -2.82 0.50
C VAL A 154 14.53 -4.00 1.33
N LEU A 155 13.43 -3.83 2.05
CA LEU A 155 12.80 -4.90 2.83
C LEU A 155 12.36 -6.08 1.94
N LEU A 156 11.94 -5.83 0.69
CA LEU A 156 11.57 -6.90 -0.25
C LEU A 156 12.78 -7.75 -0.61
N VAL A 157 13.91 -7.12 -0.91
CA VAL A 157 15.16 -7.82 -1.17
C VAL A 157 15.58 -8.64 0.05
N PHE A 158 15.50 -8.06 1.27
CA PHE A 158 15.78 -8.80 2.50
C PHE A 158 14.87 -10.02 2.69
N SER A 159 13.57 -9.90 2.42
CA SER A 159 12.63 -11.03 2.46
C SER A 159 13.00 -12.15 1.49
N PHE A 160 13.42 -11.80 0.27
CA PHE A 160 13.90 -12.80 -0.70
C PHE A 160 15.18 -13.48 -0.22
N CYS A 161 16.18 -12.72 0.23
CA CYS A 161 17.43 -13.28 0.73
C CYS A 161 17.23 -14.20 1.95
N TYR A 162 16.31 -13.84 2.85
CA TYR A 162 15.93 -14.68 3.98
C TYR A 162 15.29 -15.99 3.51
N ARG A 163 14.43 -15.96 2.49
CA ARG A 163 13.81 -17.16 1.90
C ARG A 163 14.82 -18.09 1.22
N PHE A 164 15.84 -17.54 0.57
CA PHE A 164 16.92 -18.33 -0.04
C PHE A 164 17.95 -18.84 0.96
N GLY A 165 17.79 -18.53 2.27
CA GLY A 165 18.66 -19.05 3.32
C GLY A 165 20.06 -18.45 3.31
N LEU A 166 20.25 -17.27 2.70
CA LEU A 166 21.52 -16.54 2.72
C LEU A 166 21.86 -15.99 4.12
N PHE A 167 20.83 -15.73 4.94
CA PHE A 167 20.94 -15.30 6.33
C PHE A 167 20.40 -16.41 7.23
N LYS A 168 21.27 -17.32 7.68
CA LYS A 168 20.98 -18.32 8.71
C LYS A 168 21.53 -17.87 10.05
#